data_AF-A0AAV5H480-F1
#
_entry.id   AF-A0AAV5H480-F1
#
_cell.length_a   1.000
_cell.length_b   1.000
_cell.length_c   1.000
_cell.angle_alpha   90.00
_cell.angle_beta   90.00
_cell.angle_gamma   90.00
#
_symmetry.space_group_name_H-M   'P 1'
#
loop_
_entity.id
_entity.type
_entity.pdbx_description
1 polymer ?
#
loop_
_entity_poly.entity_id
_entity_poly.type
_entity_poly.pdbx_seq_one_letter_code
_entity_poly.pdbx_strand_id
1 'polypeptide(L)' 'MIAHENVRPALPMPIKATPYRHQIEAFNFVCGLFGLLPGGDRDGPSDSEMPPVRSELPEVST' A
#
# COMPACT_ATOMS: atom_id res chain seq x y z
N MET A 1 -17.18 7.51 -31.17
CA MET A 1 -17.74 6.72 -30.06
C MET A 1 -16.65 6.63 -29.01
N ILE A 2 -16.82 7.31 -27.86
CA ILE A 2 -15.86 7.13 -26.76
C ILE A 2 -16.14 5.73 -26.22
N ALA A 3 -15.21 4.80 -26.44
CA ALA A 3 -15.27 3.52 -25.77
C ALA A 3 -15.27 3.82 -24.27
N HIS A 4 -16.39 3.60 -23.59
CA HIS A 4 -16.39 3.53 -22.14
C HIS A 4 -15.56 2.31 -21.77
N GLU A 5 -14.25 2.51 -21.64
CA GLU A 5 -13.38 1.55 -21.02
C GLU A 5 -13.96 1.24 -19.64
N ASN A 6 -14.43 0.00 -19.48
CA ASN A 6 -15.13 -0.41 -18.28
C ASN A 6 -14.07 -0.68 -17.22
N VAL A 7 -13.66 0.39 -16.53
CA VAL A 7 -12.67 0.33 -15.44
C VAL A 7 -13.21 -0.59 -14.36
N ARG A 8 -12.47 -1.65 -14.03
CA ARG A 8 -12.85 -2.63 -13.01
C ARG A 8 -12.03 -2.45 -11.74
N PRO A 9 -12.63 -2.66 -10.56
CA PRO A 9 -11.89 -2.61 -9.31
C PRO A 9 -10.95 -3.82 -9.25
N ALA A 10 -9.70 -3.55 -8.90
CA ALA A 10 -8.65 -4.57 -8.86
C ALA A 10 -8.73 -5.46 -7.61
N LEU A 11 -9.45 -5.01 -6.56
CA LEU A 11 -9.86 -5.78 -5.39
C LEU A 11 -11.35 -5.50 -5.08
N PRO A 12 -12.02 -6.34 -4.28
CA PRO A 12 -13.39 -6.04 -3.83
C PRO A 12 -13.46 -4.68 -3.13
N MET A 13 -14.25 -3.75 -3.67
CA MET A 13 -14.43 -2.43 -3.05
C MET A 13 -15.34 -2.53 -1.81
N PRO A 14 -15.09 -1.75 -0.74
CA PRO A 14 -15.86 -1.79 0.50
C PRO A 14 -17.16 -0.97 0.42
N ILE A 15 -18.00 -1.27 -0.58
CA ILE A 15 -19.26 -0.57 -0.87
C ILE A 15 -20.31 -1.59 -1.28
N LYS A 16 -21.54 -1.41 -0.79
CA LYS A 16 -22.66 -2.33 -1.04
C LYS A 16 -23.39 -2.11 -2.37
N ALA A 17 -22.98 -1.09 -3.13
CA ALA A 17 -23.59 -0.70 -4.40
C ALA A 17 -22.56 -0.74 -5.52
N THR A 18 -23.02 -0.60 -6.77
CA THR A 18 -22.13 -0.51 -7.93
C THR A 18 -21.30 0.78 -7.86
N PRO A 19 -19.96 0.69 -7.80
CA PRO A 19 -19.12 1.88 -7.77
C PRO A 19 -19.22 2.69 -9.06
N TYR A 20 -19.08 4.01 -8.93
CA TYR A 20 -18.83 4.88 -10.06
C TYR A 20 -17.39 4.76 -10.54
N ARG A 21 -17.15 5.02 -11.83
CA ARG A 21 -15.83 4.94 -12.47
C ARG A 21 -14.71 5.64 -11.69
N HIS A 22 -14.91 6.89 -11.29
CA HIS A 22 -13.90 7.65 -10.57
C HIS A 22 -13.55 7.05 -9.20
N GLN A 23 -14.50 6.35 -8.56
CA GLN A 23 -14.25 5.65 -7.29
C GLN A 23 -13.37 4.42 -7.51
N ILE A 24 -13.58 3.71 -8.63
CA ILE A 24 -12.77 2.57 -9.03
C ILE A 24 -11.33 3.02 -9.32
N GLU A 25 -11.17 4.11 -10.07
CA GLU A 25 -9.85 4.68 -10.40
C GLU A 25 -9.09 5.11 -9.13
N ALA A 26 -9.75 5.85 -8.22
CA ALA A 26 -9.15 6.25 -6.95
C ALA A 26 -8.77 5.05 -6.06
N PHE A 27 -9.64 4.03 -6.01
CA PHE A 27 -9.38 2.82 -5.23
C PHE A 27 -8.19 2.03 -5.78
N ASN A 28 -8.12 1.85 -7.10
CA ASN A 28 -7.00 1.16 -7.75
C ASN A 28 -5.68 1.91 -7.52
N PHE A 29 -5.69 3.24 -7.62
CA PHE A 29 -4.52 4.08 -7.35
C PHE A 29 -4.00 3.88 -5.92
N VAL A 30 -4.89 3.92 -4.92
CA VAL A 30 -4.54 3.72 -3.51
C VAL A 30 -4.04 2.29 -3.27
N CYS A 31 -4.69 1.28 -3.86
CA CYS A 31 -4.23 -0.10 -3.73
C CYS A 31 -2.82 -0.31 -4.31
N GLY A 32 -2.49 0.34 -5.42
CA GLY A 32 -1.14 0.35 -5.98
C GLY A 32 -0.13 1.03 -5.05
N LEU A 33 -0.48 2.21 -4.51
CA LEU A 33 0.39 2.98 -3.61
C LEU A 33 0.76 2.20 -2.33
N PHE A 34 -0.19 1.46 -1.76
CA PHE A 34 0.01 0.69 -0.53
C PHE A 34 0.45 -0.76 -0.77
N GLY A 35 0.74 -1.15 -2.02
CA GLY A 35 1.16 -2.51 -2.35
C GLY A 35 0.11 -3.57 -2.01
N LEU A 36 -1.18 -3.21 -2.04
CA LEU A 36 -2.29 -4.12 -1.78
C LEU A 36 -2.59 -5.02 -2.99
N LEU A 37 -2.10 -4.64 -4.18
CA LEU A 37 -2.30 -5.41 -5.41
C LEU A 37 -1.28 -6.56 -5.53
N PRO A 38 -1.70 -7.76 -5.97
CA PRO A 38 -0.77 -8.83 -6.29
C PRO A 38 0.16 -8.37 -7.43
N GLY A 39 1.46 -8.32 -7.17
CA GLY A 39 2.45 -7.77 -8.11
C GLY A 39 2.70 -6.26 -7.99
N GLY A 40 2.22 -5.60 -6.92
CA GLY A 40 2.72 -4.30 -6.52
C GLY A 40 4.15 -4.45 -6.01
N ASP A 41 5.12 -4.23 -6.89
CA ASP A 41 6.54 -4.40 -6.63
C ASP A 41 6.96 -3.67 -5.35
N ARG A 42 7.20 -4.46 -4.30
CA ARG A 42 7.83 -4.00 -3.07
C ARG A 42 9.33 -3.93 -3.33
N ASP A 43 9.77 -2.91 -4.05
CA ASP A 43 11.17 -2.44 -4.03
C ASP A 43 11.39 -1.42 -2.89
N GLY A 44 10.53 -1.45 -1.87
CA GLY A 44 10.73 -0.74 -0.61
C GLY A 44 11.37 -1.68 0.41
N PRO A 45 12.43 -1.25 1.13
CA PRO A 45 13.05 -2.09 2.16
C PRO A 45 11.98 -2.54 3.15
N SER A 46 11.85 -3.85 3.29
CA SER A 46 10.98 -4.48 4.27
C SER A 46 11.47 -4.06 5.65
N ASP A 47 10.83 -3.06 6.24
CA ASP A 47 11.15 -2.43 7.52
C ASP A 47 10.81 -3.36 8.72
N SER A 48 11.12 -4.64 8.59
CA SER A 48 10.83 -5.68 9.59
C SER A 48 12.01 -6.03 10.49
N GLU A 49 13.12 -5.31 10.40
CA GLU A 49 14.24 -5.55 11.31
C GLU A 49 14.81 -4.22 11.82
N MET A 50 14.07 -3.60 12.75
CA MET A 50 14.66 -2.59 13.62
C MET A 50 15.66 -3.29 14.54
N PRO A 51 16.97 -2.99 14.47
CA PRO A 51 17.95 -3.57 15.38
C PRO A 51 17.67 -3.11 16.81
N PRO A 52 18.02 -3.92 17.84
CA PRO A 52 17.74 -3.59 19.22
C PRO A 52 18.48 -2.30 19.60
N VAL A 53 17.71 -1.25 19.88
CA VAL A 53 18.21 0.00 20.46
C VAL A 53 18.57 -0.27 21.91
N ARG A 54 19.76 -0.83 22.19
CA ARG A 54 20.50 -0.71 23.47
C ARG A 54 21.78 -1.56 23.52
N SER A 55 22.85 -0.97 23.03
CA SER A 55 24.23 -1.11 23.50
C SER A 55 24.85 0.25 23.17
N GLU A 56 25.40 1.09 24.04
CA GLU A 56 26.14 0.91 25.29
C GLU A 56 25.95 2.22 26.08
N LEU A 57 25.63 2.15 27.38
CA LEU A 57 25.90 3.29 28.27
C LEU A 57 27.41 3.30 28.51
N PRO A 58 28.14 4.42 28.32
CA PRO A 58 29.55 4.46 28.68
C PRO A 58 29.67 4.25 30.20
N GLU A 59 30.41 3.22 30.59
CA GLU A 59 30.81 2.96 31.97
C GLU A 59 31.39 4.24 32.58
N VAL A 60 30.83 4.62 33.72
CA VAL A 60 31.32 5.74 34.54
C VAL A 60 32.66 5.34 35.15
N SER A 61 33.77 5.92 34.68
CA SER A 61 35.05 5.81 35.38
C SER A 61 35.00 6.66 36.66
N THR A 62 35.13 5.98 37.81
CA THR A 62 35.55 6.56 39.09
C THR A 62 37.06 6.78 39.10
#